data_AF-A0A957SQF7-F1
#
_entry.id   AF-A0A957SQF7-F1
#
_cell.length_a   1.000
_cell.length_b   1.000
_cell.length_c   1.000
_cell.angle_alpha   90.00
_cell.angle_beta   90.00
_cell.angle_gamma   90.00
#
_symmetry.space_group_name_H-M   'P 1'
#
loop_
_entity.id
_entity.type
_entity.pdbx_description
1 polymer ?
#
loop_
_entity_poly.entity_id
_entity_poly.type
_entity_poly.pdbx_seq_one_letter_code
_entity_poly.pdbx_strand_id
1 'polypeptide(L)'
;MARPVTLFTGQWADLSFDTICAKAKSFGYDGLEIACWGDHFEVDKAMADDSYVQGRWDILNSHGLKCFAISNHLVGQAVCDRIDERHKSILPDRIWGDGKEDG
;
A
#
# COMPACT_ATOMS: atom_id res chain seq x y z
N MET A 1 -6.76 6.08 27.22
CA MET A 1 -5.83 5.40 26.28
C MET A 1 -5.12 6.44 25.45
N ALA A 2 -3.82 6.27 25.20
CA ALA A 2 -3.11 7.11 24.24
C ALA A 2 -3.58 6.81 22.80
N ARG A 3 -3.45 7.79 21.89
CA ARG A 3 -3.79 7.62 20.48
C ARG A 3 -2.74 6.71 19.81
N PRO A 4 -3.13 5.72 18.99
CA PRO A 4 -2.18 4.92 18.21
C PRO A 4 -1.35 5.79 17.27
N VAL A 5 -0.05 5.52 17.17
CA VAL A 5 0.86 6.13 16.20
C VAL A 5 1.21 5.09 15.13
N THR A 6 0.91 5.40 13.87
CA THR A 6 1.12 4.50 12.73
C THR A 6 2.18 5.03 11.76
N LEU A 7 2.90 4.11 11.12
CA LEU A 7 3.87 4.43 10.07
C LEU A 7 3.23 4.27 8.69
N PHE A 8 3.35 5.28 7.83
CA PHE A 8 2.99 5.16 6.42
C PHE A 8 4.05 4.36 5.65
N THR A 9 3.61 3.37 4.87
CA THR A 9 4.53 2.42 4.22
C THR A 9 4.99 2.84 2.82
N GLY A 10 4.57 4.00 2.30
CA GLY A 10 4.85 4.38 0.91
C GLY A 10 6.33 4.58 0.57
N GLN A 11 7.12 5.16 1.48
CA GLN A 11 8.57 5.32 1.35
C GLN A 11 9.35 4.01 1.55
N TRP A 12 8.67 2.91 1.85
CA TRP A 12 9.26 1.62 2.21
C TRP A 12 8.85 0.50 1.24
N ALA A 13 8.23 0.84 0.11
CA ALA A 13 7.66 -0.12 -0.84
C ALA A 13 8.71 -0.93 -1.63
N ASP A 14 9.99 -0.63 -1.43
CA ASP A 14 11.14 -1.44 -1.86
C ASP A 14 11.39 -2.64 -0.92
N LEU A 15 10.84 -2.63 0.29
CA LEU A 15 10.88 -3.75 1.24
C LEU A 15 9.63 -4.64 1.09
N SER A 16 9.73 -5.89 1.52
CA SER A 16 8.53 -6.73 1.63
C SER A 16 7.62 -6.28 2.77
N PHE A 17 6.33 -6.58 2.66
CA PHE A 17 5.34 -6.24 3.69
C PHE A 17 5.70 -6.78 5.08
N ASP A 18 6.19 -8.02 5.16
CA ASP A 18 6.64 -8.62 6.42
C ASP A 18 7.88 -7.90 6.99
N THR A 19 8.83 -7.51 6.13
CA THR A 19 10.04 -6.78 6.54
C THR A 19 9.69 -5.42 7.13
N ILE A 20 8.78 -4.66 6.50
CA ILE A 20 8.37 -3.35 7.03
C ILE A 20 7.53 -3.51 8.32
N CYS A 21 6.75 -4.58 8.47
CA CYS A 21 6.05 -4.88 9.73
C CYS A 21 7.06 -5.11 10.88
N ALA A 22 8.05 -5.98 10.67
CA ALA A 22 9.08 -6.24 11.68
C ALA A 22 9.83 -4.94 12.08
N LYS A 23 10.20 -4.12 11.08
CA LYS A 23 10.85 -2.83 11.29
C LYS A 23 9.97 -1.85 12.06
N ALA A 24 8.74 -1.62 11.61
CA ALA A 24 7.81 -0.70 12.26
C ALA A 24 7.58 -1.06 13.73
N LYS A 25 7.47 -2.36 14.04
CA LYS A 25 7.37 -2.82 15.42
C LYS A 25 8.63 -2.50 16.22
N SER A 26 9.81 -2.79 15.68
CA SER A 26 11.10 -2.46 16.34
C SER A 26 11.32 -0.95 16.54
N PHE A 27 10.72 -0.11 15.70
CA PHE A 27 10.76 1.34 15.83
C PHE A 27 9.77 1.86 16.90
N GLY A 28 8.83 1.03 17.35
CA GLY A 28 7.85 1.38 18.38
C GLY A 28 6.51 1.90 17.87
N TYR A 29 6.19 1.71 16.58
CA TYR A 29 4.87 2.04 16.05
C TYR A 29 3.80 1.06 16.53
N ASP A 30 2.56 1.56 16.65
CA ASP A 30 1.38 0.77 17.03
C ASP A 30 0.75 0.07 15.82
N GLY A 31 1.08 0.52 14.61
CA GLY A 31 0.47 0.03 13.38
C GLY A 31 1.02 0.66 12.12
N LEU A 32 0.39 0.34 11.00
CA LEU A 32 0.75 0.81 9.66
C LEU A 32 -0.44 1.52 9.00
N GLU A 33 -0.13 2.55 8.22
CA GLU A 33 -0.97 3.05 7.14
C GLU A 33 -0.40 2.45 5.84
N ILE A 34 -1.15 1.52 5.22
CA ILE A 34 -0.58 0.63 4.20
C ILE A 34 -0.74 1.25 2.81
N ALA A 35 0.37 1.47 2.13
CA ALA A 35 0.40 1.90 0.74
C ALA A 35 -0.11 0.80 -0.21
N CYS A 36 -0.92 1.20 -1.20
CA CYS A 36 -1.49 0.31 -2.22
C CYS A 36 -0.56 0.04 -3.41
N TRP A 37 0.75 -0.14 -3.15
CA TRP A 37 1.77 -0.48 -4.14
C TRP A 37 2.91 -1.29 -3.50
N GLY A 38 3.84 -1.79 -4.31
CA GLY A 38 4.77 -2.84 -3.87
C GLY A 38 4.01 -4.14 -3.57
N ASP A 39 4.51 -4.94 -2.63
CA ASP A 39 3.78 -6.11 -2.11
C ASP A 39 2.97 -5.80 -0.84
N HIS A 40 2.86 -4.52 -0.47
CA HIS A 40 2.24 -4.08 0.78
C HIS A 40 0.73 -4.34 0.79
N PHE A 41 0.00 -3.78 -0.19
CA PHE A 41 -1.43 -4.03 -0.38
C PHE A 41 -1.82 -3.93 -1.87
N GLU A 42 -2.13 -5.08 -2.47
CA GLU A 42 -2.50 -5.21 -3.88
C GLU A 42 -4.03 -5.24 -3.99
N VAL A 43 -4.62 -4.11 -4.43
CA VAL A 43 -6.07 -3.89 -4.44
C VAL A 43 -6.81 -4.87 -5.35
N ASP A 44 -6.21 -5.25 -6.48
CA ASP A 44 -6.77 -6.24 -7.40
C ASP A 44 -6.88 -7.63 -6.76
N LYS A 45 -5.85 -8.08 -6.04
CA LYS A 45 -5.90 -9.33 -5.27
C LYS A 45 -6.91 -9.28 -4.14
N ALA A 46 -6.97 -8.15 -3.42
CA ALA A 46 -7.96 -7.95 -2.35
C ALA A 46 -9.41 -8.04 -2.85
N MET A 47 -9.68 -7.68 -4.11
CA MET A 47 -11.00 -7.80 -4.72
C MET A 47 -11.27 -9.18 -5.34
N ALA A 48 -10.23 -9.93 -5.70
CA ALA A 48 -10.35 -11.23 -6.37
C ALA A 48 -10.36 -12.42 -5.40
N ASP A 49 -9.77 -12.27 -4.22
CA ASP A 49 -9.56 -13.35 -3.26
C ASP A 49 -9.64 -12.85 -1.81
N ASP A 50 -10.71 -13.24 -1.10
CA ASP A 50 -10.92 -12.89 0.32
C ASP A 50 -9.76 -13.36 1.22
N SER A 51 -9.06 -14.44 0.84
CA SER A 51 -7.93 -14.95 1.61
C SER A 51 -6.72 -14.02 1.57
N TYR A 52 -6.60 -13.16 0.55
CA TYR A 52 -5.54 -12.16 0.45
C TYR A 52 -5.59 -11.18 1.63
N VAL A 53 -6.77 -10.64 1.91
CA VAL A 53 -6.98 -9.67 3.00
C VAL A 53 -6.73 -10.34 4.35
N GLN A 54 -7.17 -11.59 4.53
CA GLN A 54 -6.87 -12.36 5.74
C GLN A 54 -5.36 -12.52 5.92
N GLY A 55 -4.62 -12.88 4.87
CA GLY A 55 -3.17 -13.01 4.95
C GLY A 55 -2.44 -11.70 5.34
N ARG A 56 -2.94 -10.53 4.89
CA ARG A 56 -2.39 -9.23 5.33
C ARG A 56 -2.61 -9.00 6.82
N TRP A 57 -3.81 -9.33 7.33
CA TRP A 57 -4.10 -9.25 8.76
C TRP A 57 -3.27 -10.23 9.58
N ASP A 58 -3.08 -11.46 9.10
CA ASP A 58 -2.27 -12.46 9.78
C ASP A 58 -0.82 -11.99 9.97
N ILE A 59 -0.22 -11.41 8.91
CA ILE A 59 1.12 -10.82 8.98
C ILE A 59 1.16 -9.68 10.00
N LEU A 60 0.26 -8.68 9.91
CA LEU A 60 0.21 -7.56 10.87
C LEU A 60 0.07 -8.02 12.32
N ASN A 61 -0.86 -8.94 12.56
CA ASN A 61 -1.14 -9.46 13.89
C ASN A 61 0.03 -10.26 14.45
N SER A 62 0.77 -10.99 13.62
CA SER A 62 1.98 -11.72 14.03
C SER A 62 3.08 -10.80 14.58
N HIS A 63 3.14 -9.54 14.12
CA HIS A 63 4.05 -8.50 14.61
C HIS A 63 3.43 -7.62 15.71
N GLY A 64 2.17 -7.88 16.11
CA GLY A 64 1.44 -7.08 17.09
C GLY A 64 1.25 -5.63 16.63
N LEU A 65 0.96 -5.44 15.34
CA LEU A 65 0.65 -4.17 14.68
C LEU A 65 -0.83 -4.10 14.30
N LYS A 66 -1.36 -2.88 14.20
CA LYS A 66 -2.72 -2.60 13.72
C LYS A 66 -2.70 -1.93 12.36
N CYS A 67 -3.84 -1.91 11.68
CA CYS A 67 -4.06 -1.08 10.50
C CYS A 67 -5.41 -0.35 10.65
N PHE A 68 -5.42 0.95 10.35
CA PHE A 68 -6.62 1.79 10.40
C PHE A 68 -6.92 2.47 9.07
N ALA A 69 -5.96 2.48 8.14
CA ALA A 69 -6.03 3.18 6.88
C ALA A 69 -5.14 2.50 5.83
N ILE A 70 -5.56 2.61 4.58
CA ILE A 70 -4.78 2.28 3.40
C ILE A 70 -4.70 3.53 2.51
N SER A 71 -3.66 3.62 1.68
CA SER A 71 -3.36 4.84 0.93
C SER A 71 -2.94 4.54 -0.51
N ASN A 72 -3.65 5.14 -1.47
CA ASN A 72 -3.49 4.88 -2.90
C ASN A 72 -3.13 6.15 -3.69
N HIS A 73 -2.13 6.89 -3.20
CA HIS A 73 -1.71 8.17 -3.77
C HIS A 73 -1.32 8.06 -5.25
N LEU A 74 -0.59 7.01 -5.63
CA LEU A 74 -0.04 6.87 -6.99
C LEU A 74 -1.14 6.75 -8.04
N VAL A 75 -2.09 5.84 -7.85
CA VAL A 75 -3.23 5.70 -8.77
C VAL A 75 -4.19 6.88 -8.66
N GLY A 76 -4.42 7.40 -7.45
CA GLY A 76 -5.27 8.58 -7.24
C GLY A 76 -4.79 9.82 -7.99
N GLN A 77 -3.47 9.99 -8.14
CA GLN A 77 -2.88 11.11 -8.89
C GLN A 77 -3.36 11.13 -10.35
N ALA A 78 -3.50 9.96 -10.97
CA ALA A 78 -3.86 9.82 -12.38
C ALA A 78 -5.35 10.00 -12.68
N VAL A 79 -6.18 10.37 -11.69
CA VAL A 79 -7.62 10.56 -11.90
C VAL A 79 -7.93 11.91 -12.55
N CYS A 80 -7.27 12.98 -12.12
CA CYS A 80 -7.57 14.36 -12.57
C CYS A 80 -6.36 15.09 -13.16
N ASP A 81 -5.17 14.48 -13.12
CA ASP A 81 -3.98 15.07 -13.72
C ASP A 81 -3.99 14.92 -15.25
N ARG A 82 -3.35 15.89 -15.92
CA ARG A 82 -2.95 15.71 -17.32
C ARG A 82 -1.82 14.69 -17.35
N ILE A 83 -2.05 13.60 -18.06
CA ILE A 83 -1.14 12.46 -18.07
C ILE A 83 0.13 12.78 -18.87
N ASP A 84 1.26 12.34 -18.32
CA ASP A 84 2.59 12.44 -18.93
C ASP A 84 3.49 11.29 -18.44
N GLU A 85 4.76 11.26 -18.86
CA GLU A 85 5.69 10.17 -18.60
C GLU A 85 5.96 9.89 -17.12
N ARG A 86 5.70 10.85 -16.22
CA ARG A 86 5.92 10.67 -14.78
C ARG A 86 4.95 9.64 -14.21
N HIS A 87 3.73 9.61 -14.74
CA HIS A 87 2.66 8.70 -14.34
C HIS A 87 3.00 7.24 -14.69
N LYS A 88 3.67 7.01 -15.82
CA LYS A 88 4.10 5.67 -16.26
C LYS A 88 4.94 4.95 -15.21
N SER A 89 5.76 5.69 -14.46
CA SER A 89 6.65 5.11 -13.44
C SER A 89 5.96 4.67 -12.15
N ILE A 90 4.73 5.16 -11.91
CA ILE A 90 4.01 4.96 -10.64
C ILE A 90 2.71 4.18 -10.80
N LEU A 91 2.21 4.01 -12.02
CA LEU A 91 0.99 3.29 -12.32
C LEU A 91 1.26 1.83 -12.67
N PRO A 92 0.42 0.88 -12.23
CA PRO A 92 0.42 -0.47 -12.77
C PRO A 92 0.17 -0.48 -14.29
N ASP A 93 0.79 -1.40 -15.02
CA ASP A 93 0.66 -1.52 -16.49
C ASP A 93 -0.81 -1.59 -16.95
N ARG A 94 -1.66 -2.30 -16.20
CA ARG A 94 -3.10 -2.42 -16.50
C ARG A 94 -3.88 -1.10 -16.44
N ILE A 95 -3.36 -0.11 -15.69
CA ILE A 95 -3.96 1.22 -15.57
C ILE A 95 -3.29 2.17 -16.55
N TRP A 96 -1.96 2.05 -16.73
CA TRP A 96 -1.22 2.88 -17.68
C TRP A 96 -1.69 2.70 -19.14
N GLY A 97 -2.00 1.47 -19.55
CA GLY A 97 -2.51 1.21 -20.91
C GLY A 97 -1.55 1.69 -21.98
N ASP A 98 -2.05 2.55 -22.89
CA ASP A 98 -1.23 3.18 -23.94
C ASP A 98 -0.61 4.54 -23.55
N GLY A 99 -0.88 5.01 -22.33
CA GLY A 99 -0.37 6.28 -21.80
C GLY A 99 -1.16 7.52 -22.17
N LYS A 100 -2.37 7.35 -22.72
CA LYS A 100 -3.32 8.45 -22.95
C LYS A 100 -4.33 8.58 -21.82
N GLU A 101 -5.00 9.73 -21.77
CA GLU A 101 -5.99 10.07 -20.74
C GLU A 101 -7.23 9.16 -20.77
N ASP A 102 -7.52 8.51 -21.92
CA ASP A 102 -8.65 7.61 -22.13
C ASP A 102 -8.35 6.12 -21.85
N GLY A 103 -7.08 5.75 -21.68
CA GLY A 103 -6.63 4.39 -21.32
C GLY A 103 -6.39 3.46 -22.51
#